data_AF-A0A4S5ES56-F1
#
_entry.id   AF-A0A4S5ES56-F1
#
_cell.length_a   1.000
_cell.length_b   1.000
_cell.length_c   1.000
_cell.angle_alpha   90.00
_cell.angle_beta   90.00
_cell.angle_gamma   90.00
#
_symmetry.space_group_name_H-M   'P 1'
#
loop_
_entity.id
_entity.type
_entity.pdbx_description
1 polymer ?
#
loop_
_entity_poly.entity_id
_entity_poly.type
_entity_poly.pdbx_seq_one_letter_code
_entity_poly.pdbx_strand_id
1 'polypeptide(L)'
;MTGVDERALYRDRAFLIAVLAAGFETHWAEPDPADPYAADYRLICLHTPAGQLTWHIHPDDAGLFPADLPTRPSDWDGHTTTEKQHRLAALARPGGVMAKRLISKDTQEAVTIAGPVLSDGRVLVQDGAGCIAVVNVADLAVVDGSSDDAGQDSRR
;
A
#
# COMPACT_ATOMS: atom_id res chain seq x y z
N MET A 1 -27.78 25.50 -4.94
CA MET A 1 -26.58 24.65 -4.91
C MET A 1 -27.03 23.27 -4.46
N THR A 2 -27.15 22.32 -5.38
CA THR A 2 -27.39 20.92 -5.02
C THR A 2 -26.18 20.44 -4.24
N GLY A 3 -26.42 19.97 -3.01
CA GLY A 3 -25.38 19.39 -2.17
C GLY A 3 -24.67 18.30 -2.95
N VAL A 4 -23.35 18.24 -2.81
CA VAL A 4 -22.58 17.12 -3.34
C VAL A 4 -23.19 15.85 -2.77
N ASP A 5 -23.50 14.88 -3.64
CA ASP A 5 -23.99 13.58 -3.21
C ASP A 5 -22.90 12.92 -2.35
N GLU A 6 -23.14 12.89 -1.04
CA GLU A 6 -22.22 12.34 -0.05
C GLU A 6 -21.86 10.89 -0.38
N ARG A 7 -22.79 10.13 -0.96
CA ARG A 7 -22.54 8.75 -1.37
C ARG A 7 -21.53 8.67 -2.50
N ALA A 8 -21.62 9.59 -3.47
CA ALA A 8 -20.68 9.68 -4.57
C ALA A 8 -19.26 10.02 -4.08
N LEU A 9 -19.13 10.91 -3.07
CA LEU A 9 -17.84 11.20 -2.44
C LEU A 9 -17.23 9.97 -1.74
N TYR A 10 -18.04 9.22 -1.00
CA TYR A 10 -17.57 8.00 -0.35
C TYR A 10 -17.21 6.89 -1.33
N ARG A 11 -17.93 6.81 -2.46
CA ARG A 11 -17.59 5.86 -3.53
C ARG A 11 -16.27 6.21 -4.20
N ASP A 12 -16.03 7.49 -4.50
CA ASP A 12 -14.75 7.95 -5.06
C ASP A 12 -13.58 7.62 -4.11
N ARG A 13 -13.76 7.87 -2.80
CA ARG A 13 -12.82 7.44 -1.77
C ARG A 13 -12.60 5.92 -1.76
N ALA A 14 -13.67 5.13 -1.89
CA ALA A 14 -13.59 3.67 -1.89
C ALA A 14 -12.75 3.14 -3.07
N PHE A 15 -12.85 3.75 -4.25
CA PHE A 15 -11.98 3.42 -5.39
C PHE A 15 -10.50 3.64 -5.07
N LEU A 16 -10.14 4.78 -4.47
CA LEU A 16 -8.76 5.06 -4.07
C LEU A 16 -8.24 4.03 -3.04
N ILE A 17 -9.08 3.66 -2.08
CA ILE A 17 -8.73 2.65 -1.08
C ILE A 17 -8.57 1.27 -1.73
N ALA A 18 -9.41 0.90 -2.71
CA ALA A 18 -9.27 -0.35 -3.44
C ALA A 18 -7.95 -0.44 -4.22
N VAL A 19 -7.50 0.68 -4.82
CA VAL A 19 -6.18 0.76 -5.46
C VAL A 19 -5.06 0.53 -4.45
N LEU A 20 -5.14 1.14 -3.25
CA LEU A 20 -4.17 0.90 -2.18
C LEU A 20 -4.20 -0.57 -1.73
N ALA A 21 -5.39 -1.13 -1.51
CA ALA A 21 -5.57 -2.51 -1.05
C ALA A 21 -4.91 -3.55 -1.97
N ALA A 22 -4.84 -3.28 -3.29
CA ALA A 22 -4.15 -4.15 -4.23
C ALA A 22 -2.61 -4.18 -4.05
N GLY A 23 -2.02 -3.18 -3.38
CA GLY A 23 -0.58 -3.05 -3.18
C GLY A 23 -0.07 -3.47 -1.79
N PHE A 24 -0.96 -3.76 -0.84
CA PHE A 24 -0.60 -4.07 0.55
C PHE A 24 -1.28 -5.35 1.02
N GLU A 25 -0.72 -5.98 2.07
CA GLU A 25 -1.46 -7.01 2.79
C GLU A 25 -2.76 -6.39 3.31
N THR A 26 -3.88 -7.00 2.92
CA THR A 26 -5.20 -6.44 3.15
C THR A 26 -6.17 -7.55 3.54
N HIS A 27 -7.10 -7.25 4.46
CA HIS A 27 -8.21 -8.14 4.78
C HIS A 27 -9.44 -7.34 5.20
N TRP A 28 -10.59 -7.99 5.12
CA TRP A 28 -11.80 -7.52 5.81
C TRP A 28 -11.69 -7.89 7.29
N ALA A 29 -12.12 -6.98 8.17
CA ALA A 29 -12.31 -7.32 9.57
C ALA A 29 -13.69 -7.96 9.77
N GLU A 30 -13.76 -8.97 10.63
CA GLU A 30 -15.03 -9.46 11.18
C GLU A 30 -15.76 -8.31 11.89
N PRO A 31 -17.11 -8.22 11.78
CA PRO A 31 -17.87 -7.18 12.45
C PRO A 31 -17.66 -7.23 13.96
N ASP A 32 -17.21 -6.11 14.53
CA ASP A 32 -17.10 -5.92 15.97
C ASP A 32 -18.39 -5.24 16.49
N PRO A 33 -19.17 -5.86 17.40
CA PRO A 33 -20.35 -5.24 17.99
C PRO A 33 -20.06 -3.93 18.75
N ALA A 34 -18.81 -3.69 19.16
CA ALA A 34 -18.40 -2.44 19.80
C ALA A 34 -18.16 -1.29 18.78
N ASP A 35 -18.01 -1.61 17.49
CA ASP A 35 -17.90 -0.63 16.43
C ASP A 35 -19.31 -0.12 16.02
N PRO A 36 -19.62 1.17 16.25
CA PRO A 36 -20.94 1.72 15.98
C PRO A 36 -21.33 1.70 14.49
N TYR A 37 -20.37 1.49 13.57
CA TYR A 37 -20.62 1.46 12.13
C TYR A 37 -20.73 0.03 11.57
N ALA A 38 -20.46 -1.01 12.36
CA ALA A 38 -20.38 -2.40 11.89
C ALA A 38 -21.71 -2.97 11.36
N ALA A 39 -22.84 -2.34 11.68
CA ALA A 39 -24.16 -2.74 11.16
C ALA A 39 -24.34 -2.37 9.68
N ASP A 40 -23.79 -1.23 9.26
CA ASP A 40 -24.04 -0.65 7.94
C ASP A 40 -22.81 -0.71 7.02
N TYR A 41 -21.62 -0.91 7.59
CA TYR A 41 -20.36 -0.85 6.87
C TYR A 41 -19.44 -2.03 7.21
N ARG A 42 -18.62 -2.42 6.24
CA ARG A 42 -17.53 -3.38 6.43
C ARG A 42 -16.23 -2.64 6.67
N LEU A 43 -15.46 -3.04 7.67
CA LEU A 43 -14.15 -2.46 7.94
C LEU A 43 -13.08 -3.18 7.10
N ILE A 44 -12.33 -2.42 6.30
CA ILE A 44 -11.14 -2.92 5.59
C ILE A 44 -9.88 -2.54 6.38
N CYS A 45 -8.95 -3.48 6.54
CA CYS A 45 -7.66 -3.28 7.18
C CYS A 45 -6.54 -3.47 6.15
N LEU A 46 -5.71 -2.43 5.98
CA LEU A 46 -4.50 -2.45 5.16
C LEU A 46 -3.29 -2.40 6.08
N HIS A 47 -2.37 -3.34 5.91
CA HIS A 47 -1.12 -3.44 6.65
C HIS A 47 0.00 -2.86 5.81
N THR A 48 0.41 -1.64 6.19
CA THR A 48 1.46 -0.92 5.49
C THR A 48 2.70 -0.83 6.37
N PRO A 49 3.90 -0.59 5.81
CA PRO A 49 5.08 -0.40 6.64
C PRO A 49 5.06 0.89 7.48
N ALA A 50 4.15 1.83 7.17
CA ALA A 50 3.91 2.99 8.01
C ALA A 50 2.95 2.68 9.18
N GLY A 51 2.45 1.45 9.28
CA GLY A 51 1.44 1.00 10.22
C GLY A 51 0.11 0.68 9.53
N GLN A 52 -0.87 0.25 10.34
CA GLN A 52 -2.19 -0.14 9.86
C GLN A 52 -2.99 1.09 9.39
N LEU A 53 -3.78 0.91 8.34
CA LEU A 53 -4.77 1.88 7.87
C LEU A 53 -6.13 1.20 7.77
N THR A 54 -7.19 1.82 8.30
CA THR A 54 -8.55 1.26 8.22
C THR A 54 -9.58 2.25 7.71
N TRP A 55 -10.61 1.71 7.05
CA TRP A 55 -11.78 2.47 6.61
C TRP A 55 -13.04 1.60 6.62
N HIS A 56 -14.15 2.23 6.96
CA HIS A 56 -15.49 1.68 6.72
C HIS A 56 -15.87 1.83 5.25
N ILE A 57 -16.25 0.71 4.64
CA ILE A 57 -16.63 0.57 3.24
C ILE A 57 -18.11 0.17 3.18
N HIS A 58 -18.88 0.91 2.37
CA HIS A 58 -20.29 0.61 2.15
C HIS A 58 -20.42 -0.74 1.43
N PRO A 59 -21.41 -1.59 1.73
CA PRO A 59 -21.60 -2.89 1.10
C PRO A 59 -21.59 -2.84 -0.45
N ASP A 60 -22.26 -1.83 -1.04
CA ASP A 60 -22.28 -1.62 -2.51
C ASP A 60 -20.90 -1.32 -3.15
N ASP A 61 -19.91 -0.91 -2.36
CA ASP A 61 -18.54 -0.66 -2.82
C ASP A 61 -17.61 -1.85 -2.52
N ALA A 62 -18.06 -2.87 -1.79
CA ALA A 62 -17.21 -4.02 -1.46
C ALA A 62 -16.72 -4.76 -2.72
N GLY A 63 -17.48 -4.71 -3.81
CA GLY A 63 -17.11 -5.28 -5.11
C GLY A 63 -15.99 -4.53 -5.85
N LEU A 64 -15.54 -3.38 -5.34
CA LEU A 64 -14.37 -2.66 -5.89
C LEU A 64 -13.04 -3.31 -5.47
N PHE A 65 -13.06 -4.13 -4.42
CA PHE A 65 -11.88 -4.76 -3.84
C PHE A 65 -11.64 -6.15 -4.43
N PRO A 66 -10.42 -6.72 -4.32
CA PRO A 66 -10.15 -8.08 -4.76
C PRO A 66 -11.13 -9.08 -4.16
N ALA A 67 -11.68 -9.96 -5.00
CA ALA A 67 -12.76 -10.87 -4.62
C ALA A 67 -12.33 -11.94 -3.60
N ASP A 68 -11.02 -12.21 -3.52
CA ASP A 68 -10.39 -13.23 -2.68
C ASP A 68 -9.81 -12.68 -1.37
N LEU A 69 -10.09 -11.43 -1.02
CA LEU A 69 -9.65 -10.86 0.26
C LEU A 69 -10.18 -11.69 1.44
N PRO A 70 -9.29 -12.16 2.34
CA PRO A 70 -9.72 -12.92 3.50
C PRO A 70 -10.53 -12.03 4.45
N THR A 71 -11.40 -12.65 5.24
CA THR A 71 -12.00 -12.03 6.42
C THR A 71 -11.31 -12.61 7.66
N ARG A 72 -10.91 -11.76 8.60
CA ARG A 72 -10.17 -12.14 9.81
C ARG A 72 -10.71 -11.37 11.02
N PRO A 73 -10.49 -11.83 12.27
CA PRO A 73 -10.77 -11.04 13.45
C PRO A 73 -10.16 -9.64 13.34
N SER A 74 -10.88 -8.63 13.82
CA SER A 74 -10.38 -7.25 13.82
C SER A 74 -9.08 -7.16 14.63
N ASP A 75 -8.03 -6.67 13.99
CA ASP A 75 -6.72 -6.40 14.57
C ASP A 75 -6.44 -4.89 14.61
N TRP A 76 -7.50 -4.08 14.73
CA TRP A 76 -7.38 -2.63 14.74
C TRP A 76 -6.46 -2.15 15.87
N ASP A 77 -5.41 -1.41 15.53
CA ASP A 77 -4.35 -0.98 16.46
C ASP A 77 -4.71 0.25 17.31
N GLY A 78 -5.95 0.74 17.23
CA GLY A 78 -6.45 1.88 18.02
C GLY A 78 -6.09 3.25 17.45
N HIS A 79 -5.58 3.34 16.22
CA HIS A 79 -5.15 4.61 15.64
C HIS A 79 -6.28 5.63 15.46
N THR A 80 -5.96 6.90 15.72
CA THR A 80 -6.81 8.05 15.41
C THR A 80 -6.81 8.37 13.92
N THR A 81 -7.79 9.18 13.49
CA THR A 81 -7.82 9.72 12.12
C THR A 81 -6.54 10.50 11.76
N THR A 82 -6.01 11.28 12.69
CA THR A 82 -4.78 12.06 12.49
C THR A 82 -3.57 11.14 12.29
N GLU A 83 -3.42 10.09 13.11
CA GLU A 83 -2.36 9.10 12.94
C GLU A 83 -2.49 8.39 11.58
N LYS A 84 -3.69 7.94 11.21
CA LYS A 84 -3.94 7.36 9.88
C LYS A 84 -3.49 8.27 8.75
N GLN A 85 -3.80 9.57 8.84
CA GLN A 85 -3.39 10.55 7.83
C GLN A 85 -1.87 10.74 7.78
N HIS A 86 -1.19 10.77 8.93
CA HIS A 86 0.28 10.81 8.96
C HIS A 86 0.92 9.56 8.36
N ARG A 87 0.35 8.38 8.62
CA ARG A 87 0.79 7.10 8.04
C ARG A 87 0.59 7.10 6.53
N LEU A 88 -0.58 7.54 6.04
CA LEU A 88 -0.84 7.66 4.60
C LEU A 88 0.13 8.64 3.92
N ALA A 89 0.40 9.80 4.54
CA ALA A 89 1.38 10.75 4.02
C ALA A 89 2.82 10.18 4.00
N ALA A 90 3.15 9.27 4.93
CA ALA A 90 4.44 8.60 4.95
C ALA A 90 4.66 7.66 3.74
N LEU A 91 3.58 7.10 3.18
CA LEU A 91 3.64 6.25 1.98
C LEU A 91 3.93 7.04 0.70
N ALA A 92 3.60 8.33 0.67
CA ALA A 92 3.81 9.20 -0.50
C ALA A 92 5.24 9.76 -0.61
N ARG A 93 6.10 9.53 0.38
CA ARG A 93 7.49 10.03 0.36
C ARG A 93 8.35 9.18 -0.60
N PRO A 94 9.07 9.79 -1.56
CA PRO A 94 10.08 9.09 -2.35
C PRO A 94 11.09 8.41 -1.42
N GLY A 95 11.26 7.08 -1.56
CA GLY A 95 12.09 6.26 -0.67
C GLY A 95 11.39 5.69 0.58
N GLY A 96 10.11 5.99 0.81
CA GLY A 96 9.33 5.46 1.92
C GLY A 96 8.67 4.13 1.61
N VAL A 97 9.33 3.02 1.98
CA VAL A 97 8.82 1.65 2.25
C VAL A 97 7.88 0.94 1.25
N MET A 98 7.42 1.61 0.20
CA MET A 98 6.73 1.07 -0.97
C MET A 98 7.64 0.87 -2.17
N ALA A 99 8.88 1.36 -2.10
CA ALA A 99 9.91 0.89 -2.99
C ALA A 99 10.32 -0.50 -2.51
N LYS A 100 9.65 -1.56 -2.99
CA LYS A 100 10.35 -2.82 -3.25
C LYS A 100 11.66 -2.41 -3.89
N ARG A 101 12.80 -2.73 -3.26
CA ARG A 101 14.10 -2.30 -3.76
C ARG A 101 14.22 -2.91 -5.15
N LEU A 102 14.19 -2.05 -6.17
CA LEU A 102 14.32 -2.53 -7.53
C LEU A 102 15.80 -2.67 -7.80
N ILE A 103 16.18 -3.77 -8.41
CA ILE A 103 17.50 -3.93 -8.98
C ILE A 103 17.37 -3.81 -10.49
N SER A 104 18.22 -2.99 -11.09
CA SER A 104 18.46 -3.01 -12.53
C SER A 104 19.04 -4.38 -12.90
N LYS A 105 18.40 -5.11 -13.83
CA LYS A 105 18.93 -6.40 -14.28
C LYS A 105 20.30 -6.26 -14.93
N ASP A 106 20.56 -5.13 -15.60
CA ASP A 106 21.80 -4.86 -16.31
C ASP A 106 22.96 -4.53 -15.38
N THR A 107 22.75 -3.63 -14.42
CA THR A 107 23.82 -3.13 -13.55
C THR A 107 23.91 -3.86 -12.22
N GLN A 108 22.88 -4.65 -11.87
CA GLN A 108 22.71 -5.26 -10.55
C GLN A 108 22.69 -4.23 -9.40
N GLU A 109 22.46 -2.95 -9.72
CA GLU A 109 22.41 -1.88 -8.73
C GLU A 109 20.97 -1.61 -8.30
N ALA A 110 20.86 -1.20 -7.04
CA ALA A 110 19.59 -0.79 -6.48
C ALA A 110 19.16 0.57 -7.01
N VAL A 111 17.91 0.65 -7.45
CA VAL A 111 17.29 1.84 -7.97
C VAL A 111 15.93 2.09 -7.29
N THR A 112 15.54 3.35 -7.20
CA THR A 112 14.25 3.79 -6.68
C THR A 112 13.44 4.39 -7.81
N ILE A 113 12.14 4.09 -7.88
CA ILE A 113 11.24 4.77 -8.82
C ILE A 113 11.15 6.26 -8.45
N ALA A 114 11.52 7.11 -9.39
CA ALA A 114 11.56 8.57 -9.25
C ALA A 114 10.40 9.28 -9.98
N GLY A 115 9.47 8.53 -10.57
CA GLY A 115 8.33 9.09 -11.30
C GLY A 115 7.30 8.03 -11.72
N PRO A 116 6.18 8.43 -12.35
CA PRO A 116 5.18 7.48 -12.83
C PRO A 116 5.73 6.59 -13.96
N VAL A 117 5.14 5.40 -14.11
CA VAL A 117 5.34 4.57 -15.30
C VAL A 117 4.67 5.28 -16.49
N LEU A 118 5.45 5.50 -17.54
CA LEU A 118 5.01 6.10 -18.80
C LEU A 118 4.12 5.12 -19.57
N SER A 119 3.30 5.63 -20.48
CA SER A 119 2.36 4.83 -21.28
C SER A 119 3.02 3.77 -22.17
N ASP A 120 4.33 3.89 -22.41
CA ASP A 120 5.14 2.94 -23.17
C ASP A 120 5.87 1.91 -22.28
N GLY A 121 5.54 1.85 -20.98
CA GLY A 121 6.11 0.89 -20.04
C GLY A 121 7.50 1.27 -19.51
N ARG A 122 7.97 2.50 -19.73
CA ARG A 122 9.22 3.00 -19.14
C ARG A 122 8.98 3.75 -17.85
N VAL A 123 9.99 3.85 -17.00
CA VAL A 123 9.90 4.56 -15.72
C VAL A 123 11.20 5.30 -15.43
N LEU A 124 11.07 6.46 -14.76
CA LEU A 124 12.22 7.18 -14.21
C LEU A 124 12.70 6.46 -12.96
N VAL A 125 13.98 6.12 -12.91
CA VAL A 125 14.64 5.53 -11.75
C VAL A 125 15.83 6.38 -11.32
N GLN A 126 16.12 6.34 -10.02
CA GLN A 126 17.29 6.99 -9.44
C GLN A 126 18.14 5.94 -8.72
N ASP A 127 19.44 5.93 -8.98
CA ASP A 127 20.40 5.03 -8.30
C ASP A 127 20.80 5.57 -6.90
N GLY A 128 21.65 4.81 -6.20
CA GLY A 128 22.18 5.21 -4.89
C GLY A 128 23.14 6.40 -4.93
N ALA A 129 23.71 6.74 -6.09
CA ALA A 129 24.58 7.90 -6.30
C ALA A 129 23.77 9.17 -6.67
N GLY A 130 22.47 9.03 -6.91
CA GLY A 130 21.56 10.10 -7.27
C GLY A 130 21.44 10.34 -8.78
N CYS A 131 22.04 9.51 -9.63
CA CYS A 131 21.87 9.59 -11.08
C CYS A 131 20.45 9.15 -11.48
N ILE A 132 19.86 9.84 -12.46
CA ILE A 132 18.52 9.56 -12.95
C ILE A 132 18.60 8.94 -14.35
N ALA A 133 17.87 7.84 -14.56
CA ALA A 133 17.75 7.16 -15.83
C ALA A 133 16.29 6.83 -16.16
N VAL A 134 16.00 6.65 -17.44
CA VAL A 134 14.71 6.10 -17.92
C VAL A 134 14.96 4.66 -18.35
N VAL A 135 14.27 3.72 -17.72
CA VAL A 135 14.45 2.28 -17.96
C VAL A 135 13.12 1.62 -18.31
N ASN A 136 13.15 0.48 -19.01
CA ASN A 136 11.95 -0.32 -19.19
C ASN A 136 11.61 -1.01 -17.85
N VAL A 137 10.34 -1.01 -17.45
CA VAL A 137 9.92 -1.72 -16.23
C VAL A 137 10.25 -3.21 -16.30
N ALA A 138 10.26 -3.80 -17.51
CA ALA A 138 10.64 -5.20 -17.72
C ALA A 138 12.11 -5.50 -17.35
N ASP A 139 12.96 -4.47 -17.30
CA ASP A 139 14.39 -4.60 -16.98
C ASP A 139 14.66 -4.43 -15.47
N LEU A 140 13.60 -4.21 -14.68
CA LEU A 140 13.68 -4.11 -13.23
C LEU A 140 13.29 -5.46 -12.59
N ALA A 141 14.02 -5.82 -11.54
CA ALA A 141 13.69 -6.95 -10.68
C ALA A 141 13.39 -6.44 -9.28
N VAL A 142 12.38 -7.02 -8.64
CA VAL A 142 12.05 -6.75 -7.25
C VAL A 142 12.95 -7.59 -6.35
N VAL A 143 13.55 -6.97 -5.34
CA VAL A 143 14.23 -7.68 -4.26
C VAL A 143 13.36 -7.64 -3.02
N ASP A 144 13.04 -8.81 -2.47
CA ASP A 144 12.44 -8.90 -1.15
C ASP A 144 13.54 -8.66 -0.11
N GLY A 145 13.35 -7.65 0.73
CA GLY A 145 14.28 -7.28 1.81
C GLY A 145 14.24 -8.25 2.99
N SER A 146 14.25 -9.56 2.76
CA SER A 146 14.48 -10.55 3.82
C SER A 146 15.97 -10.50 4.17
N SER A 147 16.27 -9.79 5.26
CA SER A 147 17.58 -9.84 5.90
C SER A 147 17.74 -11.17 6.64
N ASP A 148 18.03 -12.24 5.92
CA ASP A 148 18.60 -13.46 6.50
C ASP A 148 20.13 -13.35 6.41
N ASP A 149 20.73 -12.53 7.27
CA ASP A 149 22.17 -12.57 7.53
C ASP A 149 22.44 -12.41 9.04
N ALA A 150 22.16 -13.48 9.78
CA ALA A 150 22.69 -13.69 11.12
C ALA A 150 22.79 -15.19 11.38
N GLY A 151 23.78 -15.85 10.77
CA GLY A 151 23.99 -17.26 11.06
C GLY A 151 25.08 -17.97 10.27
N GLN A 152 26.31 -17.46 10.29
CA GLN A 152 27.53 -18.29 10.22
C GLN A 152 28.80 -17.45 10.42
N ASP A 153 29.33 -17.42 11.64
CA ASP A 153 30.79 -17.59 11.80
C ASP A 153 31.10 -18.22 13.17
N SER A 154 31.24 -19.54 13.14
CA SER A 154 31.92 -20.31 14.17
C SER A 154 33.33 -20.61 13.69
N ARG A 155 34.34 -19.95 14.28
CA ARG A 155 35.71 -20.47 14.43
C ARG A 155 36.55 -19.61 15.37
N ARG A 156 36.69 -20.07 16.61
CA ARG A 156 37.93 -19.97 17.40
C ARG A 156 38.09 -21.21 18.25
#